data_AF-A0A1G2ZGV8-F1
#
_entry.id   AF-A0A1G2ZGV8-F1
#
_cell.length_a   1.000
_cell.length_b   1.000
_cell.length_c   1.000
_cell.angle_alpha   90.00
_cell.angle_beta   90.00
_cell.angle_gamma   90.00
#
_symmetry.space_group_name_H-M   'P 1'
#
loop_
_entity.id
_entity.type
_entity.pdbx_description
1 polymer ?
#
loop_
_entity_poly.entity_id
_entity_poly.type
_entity_poly.pdbx_seq_one_letter_code
_entity_poly.pdbx_strand_id
1 'polypeptide(L)'
;MRIILVLLIFCTCIVGCEKTDTTTNNNEISQKENNICEKCGLEKGEHHICNKTTYCPTCKRDVGKDHICGKTHFCEKCQKDAAEGHECGKTHICKSFQCINNVVLYEVAENHYCGFTTYCRSCKVDAGDGHICGLTYFCPRCKKEVGAEHICGSSEFCTVCNKECSVSEHKCGSTAFCSKCEKEMPIEHKH
;
A
#
# COMPACT_ATOMS: atom_id res chain seq x y z
N MET A 1 -42.77 -72.36 16.95
CA MET A 1 -43.79 -71.30 17.02
C MET A 1 -43.35 -70.18 16.07
N ARG A 2 -44.17 -69.89 15.04
CA ARG A 2 -44.09 -68.77 14.04
C ARG A 2 -42.83 -68.71 13.17
N ILE A 3 -42.81 -69.33 11.98
CA ILE A 3 -43.34 -68.92 10.65
C ILE A 3 -42.54 -67.76 10.01
N ILE A 4 -41.90 -68.12 8.89
CA ILE A 4 -41.18 -67.31 7.90
C ILE A 4 -42.18 -66.44 7.11
N LEU A 5 -41.82 -65.19 6.75
CA LEU A 5 -42.18 -64.67 5.43
C LEU A 5 -41.31 -63.47 5.01
N VAL A 6 -40.52 -63.69 3.96
CA VAL A 6 -39.92 -62.67 3.10
C VAL A 6 -41.01 -62.12 2.20
N LEU A 7 -41.12 -60.79 2.04
CA LEU A 7 -41.87 -60.20 0.93
C LEU A 7 -41.28 -58.83 0.54
N LEU A 8 -40.71 -58.81 -0.66
CA LEU A 8 -40.39 -57.64 -1.47
C LEU A 8 -41.70 -56.98 -1.92
N ILE A 9 -41.81 -55.65 -1.81
CA ILE A 9 -42.82 -54.87 -2.53
C ILE A 9 -42.15 -53.66 -3.20
N PHE A 10 -42.22 -53.71 -4.53
CA PHE A 10 -41.93 -52.67 -5.52
C PHE A 10 -43.00 -51.56 -5.52
N CYS A 11 -42.66 -50.45 -6.20
CA CYS A 11 -43.60 -49.49 -6.83
C CYS A 11 -44.39 -48.57 -5.89
N THR A 12 -44.69 -47.31 -6.19
CA THR A 12 -44.38 -46.38 -7.29
C THR A 12 -44.84 -45.00 -6.81
N CYS A 13 -44.24 -43.96 -7.39
CA CYS A 13 -44.64 -42.56 -7.31
C CYS A 13 -46.16 -42.34 -7.35
N ILE A 14 -46.70 -41.53 -6.44
CA ILE A 14 -47.93 -40.78 -6.68
C ILE A 14 -47.70 -39.33 -6.25
N VAL A 15 -47.79 -38.47 -7.26
CA VAL A 15 -47.84 -37.01 -7.24
C VAL A 15 -49.20 -36.57 -6.69
N GLY A 16 -49.26 -35.52 -5.88
CA GLY A 16 -50.53 -34.91 -5.50
C GLY A 16 -50.35 -33.66 -4.62
N CYS A 17 -50.19 -32.50 -5.26
CA CYS A 17 -50.44 -31.20 -4.67
C CYS A 17 -51.92 -31.03 -4.33
N GLU A 18 -52.25 -30.47 -3.17
CA GLU A 18 -53.46 -29.64 -3.03
C GLU A 18 -53.26 -28.55 -1.97
N LYS A 19 -53.54 -27.31 -2.39
CA LYS A 19 -53.38 -26.07 -1.63
C LYS A 19 -54.65 -25.81 -0.82
N THR A 20 -54.52 -25.15 0.34
CA THR A 20 -55.50 -24.15 0.78
C THR A 20 -54.76 -22.98 1.45
N ASP A 21 -54.90 -21.81 0.83
CA ASP A 21 -54.46 -20.50 1.30
C ASP A 21 -55.39 -19.98 2.41
N THR A 22 -54.86 -19.31 3.43
CA THR A 22 -55.31 -17.96 3.87
C THR A 22 -54.23 -17.33 4.79
N THR A 23 -53.43 -16.42 4.21
CA THR A 23 -53.08 -15.05 4.65
C THR A 23 -53.17 -14.70 6.17
N THR A 24 -52.23 -14.03 6.86
CA THR A 24 -51.25 -12.99 6.46
C THR A 24 -50.21 -12.72 7.59
N ASN A 25 -48.97 -12.36 7.18
CA ASN A 25 -48.00 -11.44 7.82
C ASN A 25 -47.23 -11.87 9.09
N ASN A 26 -45.89 -11.82 9.18
CA ASN A 26 -44.89 -11.01 8.47
C ASN A 26 -43.58 -11.77 8.21
N ASN A 27 -43.13 -11.68 6.96
CA ASN A 27 -41.77 -11.73 6.43
C ASN A 27 -40.60 -11.86 7.42
N GLU A 28 -40.07 -13.07 7.56
CA GLU A 28 -38.63 -13.32 7.59
C GLU A 28 -38.22 -13.96 6.25
N ILE A 29 -38.43 -13.22 5.17
CA ILE A 29 -37.67 -13.47 3.94
C ILE A 29 -36.30 -12.88 4.24
N SER A 30 -35.36 -13.72 4.68
CA SER A 30 -33.94 -13.38 4.65
C SER A 30 -33.64 -12.99 3.21
N GLN A 31 -33.47 -11.69 2.96
CA GLN A 31 -33.10 -11.17 1.66
C GLN A 31 -31.78 -11.83 1.26
N LYS A 32 -31.85 -12.88 0.45
CA LYS A 32 -30.71 -13.32 -0.34
C LYS A 32 -30.55 -12.25 -1.40
N GLU A 33 -29.91 -11.14 -1.03
CA GLU A 33 -29.57 -10.07 -1.95
C GLU A 33 -28.92 -10.73 -3.17
N ASN A 34 -29.46 -10.44 -4.35
CA ASN A 34 -28.85 -10.87 -5.58
C ASN A 34 -27.47 -10.20 -5.66
N ASN A 35 -26.44 -10.93 -5.26
CA ASN A 35 -25.06 -10.50 -5.28
C ASN A 35 -24.50 -10.47 -6.70
N ILE A 36 -25.33 -10.45 -7.74
CA ILE A 36 -24.89 -10.32 -9.14
C ILE A 36 -25.07 -8.87 -9.59
N CYS A 37 -24.04 -8.30 -10.21
CA CYS A 37 -24.11 -6.99 -10.81
C CYS A 37 -24.84 -7.03 -12.16
N GLU A 38 -25.91 -6.25 -12.33
CA GLU A 38 -26.72 -6.21 -13.55
C GLU A 38 -25.93 -5.75 -14.79
N LYS A 39 -24.86 -4.98 -14.59
CA LYS A 39 -24.06 -4.42 -15.69
C LYS A 39 -23.01 -5.38 -16.23
N CYS A 40 -22.35 -6.15 -15.36
CA CYS A 40 -21.26 -7.04 -15.75
C CYS A 40 -21.55 -8.53 -15.54
N GLY A 41 -22.67 -8.88 -14.91
CA GLY A 41 -23.06 -10.27 -14.65
C GLY A 41 -22.18 -11.02 -13.65
N LEU A 42 -21.26 -10.33 -12.97
CA LEU A 42 -20.35 -10.93 -11.99
C LEU A 42 -20.91 -10.82 -10.57
N GLU A 43 -20.43 -11.71 -9.69
CA GLU A 43 -20.63 -11.56 -8.26
C GLU A 43 -20.05 -10.22 -7.79
N LYS A 44 -20.80 -9.54 -6.92
CA LYS A 44 -20.51 -8.25 -6.32
C LYS A 44 -20.66 -8.34 -4.81
N GLY A 45 -19.70 -7.75 -4.11
CA GLY A 45 -19.77 -7.42 -2.70
C GLY A 45 -19.89 -5.91 -2.46
N GLU A 46 -19.61 -5.51 -1.23
CA GLU A 46 -19.46 -4.10 -0.84
C GLU A 46 -18.36 -3.41 -1.67
N HIS A 47 -18.61 -2.17 -2.10
CA HIS A 47 -17.73 -1.36 -2.98
C HIS A 47 -17.51 -1.92 -4.40
N HIS A 48 -18.45 -2.69 -4.96
CA HIS A 48 -18.35 -3.16 -6.34
C HIS A 48 -18.28 -2.03 -7.37
N ILE A 49 -17.27 -2.08 -8.24
CA ILE A 49 -17.07 -1.15 -9.35
C ILE A 49 -16.69 -1.95 -10.58
N CYS A 50 -17.59 -1.99 -11.57
CA CYS A 50 -17.39 -2.78 -12.78
C CYS A 50 -16.02 -2.51 -13.42
N ASN A 51 -15.32 -3.59 -13.77
CA ASN A 51 -14.00 -3.58 -14.39
C ASN A 51 -12.86 -2.99 -13.53
N LYS A 52 -13.10 -2.71 -12.24
CA LYS A 52 -12.06 -2.22 -11.31
C LYS A 52 -11.90 -3.10 -10.07
N THR A 53 -12.99 -3.68 -9.59
CA THR A 53 -12.98 -4.57 -8.43
C THR A 53 -13.30 -6.00 -8.85
N THR A 54 -12.94 -6.94 -7.99
CA THR A 54 -13.26 -8.36 -8.12
C THR A 54 -13.74 -8.87 -6.78
N TYR A 55 -14.72 -9.77 -6.77
CA TYR A 55 -15.21 -10.37 -5.52
C TYR A 55 -14.15 -11.28 -4.90
N CYS A 56 -13.85 -11.06 -3.62
CA CYS A 56 -12.98 -11.92 -2.83
C CYS A 56 -13.83 -12.83 -1.92
N PRO A 57 -13.85 -14.16 -2.11
CA PRO A 57 -14.67 -15.05 -1.30
C PRO A 57 -14.20 -15.13 0.17
N THR A 58 -12.91 -14.94 0.42
CA THR A 58 -12.34 -14.94 1.77
C THR A 58 -12.78 -13.69 2.54
N CYS A 59 -12.72 -12.52 1.91
CA CYS A 59 -13.12 -11.26 2.53
C CYS A 59 -14.64 -11.01 2.45
N LYS A 60 -15.35 -11.79 1.61
CA LYS A 60 -16.77 -11.65 1.29
C LYS A 60 -17.17 -10.25 0.81
N ARG A 61 -16.27 -9.58 0.09
CA ARG A 61 -16.46 -8.22 -0.45
C ARG A 61 -15.71 -8.05 -1.76
N ASP A 62 -16.02 -6.98 -2.48
CA ASP A 62 -15.23 -6.59 -3.63
C ASP A 62 -13.90 -5.95 -3.20
N VAL A 63 -12.85 -6.27 -3.95
CA VAL A 63 -11.47 -5.84 -3.68
C VAL A 63 -10.85 -5.27 -4.94
N GLY A 64 -9.94 -4.31 -4.76
CA GLY A 64 -9.26 -3.64 -5.87
C GLY A 64 -8.00 -4.37 -6.34
N LYS A 65 -7.32 -3.74 -7.31
CA LYS A 65 -5.96 -4.12 -7.70
C LYS A 65 -5.03 -4.09 -6.49
N ASP A 66 -4.09 -5.04 -6.43
CA ASP A 66 -3.10 -5.24 -5.36
C ASP A 66 -3.67 -5.77 -4.03
N HIS A 67 -4.89 -6.34 -4.06
CA HIS A 67 -5.50 -6.97 -2.90
C HIS A 67 -4.69 -8.14 -2.33
N ILE A 68 -4.49 -8.12 -1.01
CA ILE A 68 -4.04 -9.25 -0.21
C ILE A 68 -4.95 -9.37 1.02
N CYS A 69 -5.58 -10.54 1.19
CA CYS A 69 -6.52 -10.80 2.27
C CYS A 69 -5.88 -10.49 3.65
N GLY A 70 -6.57 -9.68 4.45
CA GLY A 70 -6.13 -9.30 5.79
C GLY A 70 -4.90 -8.38 5.85
N LYS A 71 -4.41 -7.89 4.71
CA LYS A 71 -3.23 -7.00 4.61
C LYS A 71 -3.52 -5.69 3.89
N THR A 72 -4.49 -5.69 2.98
CA THR A 72 -4.92 -4.49 2.27
C THR A 72 -6.38 -4.15 2.52
N HIS A 73 -6.71 -2.87 2.34
CA HIS A 73 -8.07 -2.34 2.38
C HIS A 73 -8.38 -1.60 1.09
N PHE A 74 -9.64 -1.60 0.66
CA PHE A 74 -10.03 -0.88 -0.55
C PHE A 74 -10.08 0.62 -0.26
N CYS A 75 -9.34 1.42 -1.04
CA CYS A 75 -9.41 2.87 -0.97
C CYS A 75 -10.37 3.40 -2.04
N GLU A 76 -11.50 3.96 -1.63
CA GLU A 76 -12.49 4.49 -2.57
C GLU A 76 -11.94 5.65 -3.42
N LYS A 77 -11.08 6.51 -2.86
CA LYS A 77 -10.49 7.63 -3.60
C LYS A 77 -9.54 7.14 -4.69
N CYS A 78 -8.72 6.15 -4.39
CA CYS A 78 -7.76 5.58 -5.34
C CYS A 78 -8.36 4.46 -6.21
N GLN A 79 -9.53 3.95 -5.85
CA GLN A 79 -10.24 2.88 -6.56
C GLN A 79 -9.40 1.60 -6.71
N LYS A 80 -8.59 1.29 -5.68
CA LYS A 80 -7.70 0.13 -5.61
C LYS A 80 -7.45 -0.25 -4.15
N ASP A 81 -6.91 -1.44 -3.92
CA ASP A 81 -6.48 -1.85 -2.58
C ASP A 81 -5.16 -1.17 -2.21
N ALA A 82 -5.03 -0.83 -0.94
CA ALA A 82 -3.88 -0.14 -0.36
C ALA A 82 -3.45 -0.81 0.95
N ALA A 83 -2.16 -0.73 1.28
CA ALA A 83 -1.63 -1.33 2.50
C ALA A 83 -1.73 -0.37 3.70
N GLU A 84 -1.26 -0.81 4.86
CA GLU A 84 -1.15 0.04 6.05
C GLU A 84 -0.27 1.27 5.77
N GLY A 85 -0.65 2.43 6.30
CA GLY A 85 0.06 3.69 6.09
C GLY A 85 -0.27 4.41 4.78
N HIS A 86 -1.24 3.93 4.00
CA HIS A 86 -1.64 4.56 2.75
C HIS A 86 -2.11 6.01 2.91
N GLU A 87 -1.51 6.92 2.15
CA GLU A 87 -1.96 8.30 1.98
C GLU A 87 -2.24 8.56 0.48
N CYS A 88 -3.50 8.85 0.13
CA CYS A 88 -3.93 9.01 -1.27
C CYS A 88 -3.10 10.07 -2.01
N GLY A 89 -2.53 9.68 -3.16
CA GLY A 89 -1.71 10.58 -3.99
C GLY A 89 -0.33 10.88 -3.41
N LYS A 90 0.06 10.26 -2.29
CA LYS A 90 1.36 10.42 -1.65
C LYS A 90 2.12 9.10 -1.58
N THR A 91 1.43 8.00 -1.26
CA THR A 91 2.04 6.68 -1.17
C THR A 91 1.56 5.73 -2.25
N HIS A 92 2.36 4.70 -2.50
CA HIS A 92 2.04 3.58 -3.36
C HIS A 92 2.70 2.30 -2.85
N ILE A 93 2.15 1.15 -3.25
CA ILE A 93 2.74 -0.15 -2.91
C ILE A 93 4.05 -0.37 -3.68
N CYS A 94 5.15 -0.58 -2.97
CA CYS A 94 6.39 -1.06 -3.57
C CYS A 94 6.37 -2.60 -3.68
N LYS A 95 6.62 -3.13 -4.89
CA LYS A 95 6.63 -4.57 -5.16
C LYS A 95 8.01 -5.21 -5.18
N SER A 96 9.04 -4.47 -4.78
CA SER A 96 10.39 -5.02 -4.64
C SER A 96 10.41 -6.10 -3.57
N PHE A 97 11.16 -7.17 -3.79
CA PHE A 97 11.38 -8.23 -2.79
C PHE A 97 11.97 -7.67 -1.48
N GLN A 98 12.69 -6.55 -1.52
CA GLN A 98 13.23 -5.90 -0.32
C GLN A 98 12.15 -5.19 0.52
N CYS A 99 11.05 -4.75 -0.10
CA CYS A 99 9.94 -4.11 0.61
C CYS A 99 8.83 -5.10 0.92
N ILE A 100 8.65 -6.10 0.07
CA ILE A 100 7.77 -7.23 0.34
C ILE A 100 8.57 -8.26 1.14
N ASN A 101 8.56 -8.14 2.46
CA ASN A 101 9.00 -9.22 3.34
C ASN A 101 7.96 -10.35 3.30
N ASN A 102 8.03 -11.26 2.33
CA ASN A 102 7.24 -12.48 2.07
C ASN A 102 5.70 -12.45 2.21
N VAL A 103 5.08 -11.41 2.79
CA VAL A 103 3.65 -11.34 3.16
C VAL A 103 3.17 -9.89 3.35
N VAL A 104 4.04 -8.93 3.71
CA VAL A 104 3.62 -7.55 4.01
C VAL A 104 3.92 -6.64 2.83
N LEU A 105 2.88 -6.05 2.24
CA LEU A 105 3.02 -4.94 1.30
C LEU A 105 3.39 -3.69 2.08
N TYR A 106 4.36 -2.95 1.56
CA TYR A 106 4.82 -1.72 2.16
C TYR A 106 4.43 -0.54 1.27
N GLU A 107 3.62 0.38 1.81
CA GLU A 107 3.32 1.67 1.19
C GLU A 107 4.55 2.56 1.34
N VAL A 108 5.02 3.07 0.20
CA VAL A 108 6.19 3.94 0.11
C VAL A 108 5.79 5.24 -0.57
N ALA A 109 6.49 6.32 -0.26
CA ALA A 109 6.25 7.60 -0.90
C ALA A 109 7.21 7.88 -2.05
N GLU A 110 7.18 9.11 -2.56
CA GLU A 110 8.18 9.62 -3.48
C GLU A 110 9.60 9.50 -2.87
N ASN A 111 10.62 9.38 -3.73
CA ASN A 111 12.03 9.16 -3.37
C ASN A 111 12.36 7.83 -2.68
N HIS A 112 11.42 6.89 -2.68
CA HIS A 112 11.65 5.55 -2.13
C HIS A 112 12.84 4.84 -2.79
N TYR A 113 13.77 4.38 -1.96
CA TYR A 113 14.86 3.49 -2.30
C TYR A 113 14.89 2.32 -1.30
N CYS A 114 14.63 1.11 -1.82
CA CYS A 114 14.39 -0.09 -1.03
C CYS A 114 15.53 -0.40 -0.06
N GLY A 115 15.21 -0.52 1.23
CA GLY A 115 16.17 -0.84 2.29
C GLY A 115 17.05 0.32 2.75
N PHE A 116 16.88 1.53 2.21
CA PHE A 116 17.67 2.70 2.62
C PHE A 116 16.84 3.92 3.02
N THR A 117 15.55 3.93 2.69
CA THR A 117 14.67 5.08 2.95
C THR A 117 13.43 4.65 3.72
N THR A 118 12.92 5.57 4.53
CA THR A 118 11.70 5.40 5.34
C THR A 118 10.84 6.65 5.26
N TYR A 119 9.53 6.49 5.48
CA TYR A 119 8.58 7.57 5.30
C TYR A 119 8.74 8.69 6.34
N CYS A 120 9.08 9.90 5.87
CA CYS A 120 9.11 11.09 6.69
C CYS A 120 7.71 11.72 6.76
N ARG A 121 7.07 11.68 7.93
CA ARG A 121 5.71 12.22 8.12
C ARG A 121 5.61 13.73 7.89
N SER A 122 6.68 14.48 8.17
CA SER A 122 6.70 15.94 8.01
C SER A 122 6.82 16.34 6.54
N CYS A 123 7.74 15.69 5.82
CA CYS A 123 8.00 15.97 4.41
C CYS A 123 7.07 15.19 3.45
N LYS A 124 6.37 14.17 3.94
CA LYS A 124 5.45 13.31 3.19
C LYS A 124 6.11 12.57 2.02
N VAL A 125 7.41 12.27 2.16
CA VAL A 125 8.26 11.55 1.20
C VAL A 125 9.12 10.52 1.94
N ASP A 126 9.63 9.53 1.23
CA ASP A 126 10.62 8.60 1.77
C ASP A 126 11.99 9.28 1.79
N ALA A 127 12.70 9.16 2.91
CA ALA A 127 14.00 9.78 3.14
C ALA A 127 14.94 8.81 3.84
N GLY A 128 16.24 9.00 3.65
CA GLY A 128 17.27 8.16 4.27
C GLY A 128 17.56 8.52 5.71
N ASP A 129 18.43 7.72 6.32
CA ASP A 129 18.93 7.98 7.67
C ASP A 129 19.64 9.34 7.74
N GLY A 130 19.38 10.08 8.82
CA GLY A 130 19.94 11.42 9.03
C GLY A 130 19.20 12.54 8.28
N HIS A 131 18.04 12.27 7.70
CA HIS A 131 17.25 13.25 6.98
C HIS A 131 16.88 14.47 7.84
N ILE A 132 17.10 15.66 7.27
CA ILE A 132 16.68 16.93 7.84
C ILE A 132 15.74 17.61 6.86
N CYS A 133 14.47 17.72 7.24
CA CYS A 133 13.42 18.27 6.37
C CYS A 133 13.80 19.65 5.82
N GLY A 134 13.77 19.78 4.49
CA GLY A 134 14.08 21.02 3.78
C GLY A 134 15.57 21.34 3.61
N LEU A 135 16.46 20.51 4.14
CA LEU A 135 17.92 20.72 4.04
C LEU A 135 18.64 19.59 3.34
N THR A 136 18.19 18.34 3.51
CA THR A 136 18.81 17.18 2.90
C THR A 136 17.86 16.44 1.94
N TYR A 137 18.46 15.72 1.00
CA TYR A 137 17.79 14.78 0.12
C TYR A 137 18.58 13.47 0.03
N PHE A 138 17.91 12.37 -0.30
CA PHE A 138 18.57 11.07 -0.46
C PHE A 138 19.32 10.99 -1.79
N CYS A 139 20.62 10.70 -1.75
CA CYS A 139 21.42 10.43 -2.95
C CYS A 139 21.48 8.92 -3.22
N PRO A 140 20.86 8.39 -4.30
CA PRO A 140 20.85 6.94 -4.57
C PRO A 140 22.23 6.34 -4.82
N ARG A 141 23.18 7.14 -5.32
CA ARG A 141 24.55 6.70 -5.59
C ARG A 141 25.36 6.53 -4.31
N CYS A 142 25.22 7.47 -3.38
CA CYS A 142 25.90 7.43 -2.08
C CYS A 142 25.13 6.62 -1.03
N LYS A 143 23.83 6.37 -1.27
CA LYS A 143 22.91 5.68 -0.38
C LYS A 143 22.82 6.33 1.01
N LYS A 144 22.87 7.66 1.04
CA LYS A 144 22.73 8.50 2.25
C LYS A 144 22.10 9.84 1.94
N GLU A 145 21.63 10.53 2.97
CA GLU A 145 21.16 11.91 2.90
C GLU A 145 22.33 12.89 2.69
N VAL A 146 22.11 13.88 1.83
CA VAL A 146 23.10 14.87 1.41
C VAL A 146 22.43 16.24 1.21
N GLY A 147 23.18 17.34 1.25
CA GLY A 147 22.66 18.68 1.01
C GLY A 147 22.53 19.05 -0.47
N ALA A 148 21.85 20.16 -0.77
CA ALA A 148 21.51 20.61 -2.12
C ALA A 148 22.69 20.64 -3.13
N GLU A 149 23.89 21.00 -2.68
CA GLU A 149 25.10 21.14 -3.52
C GLU A 149 25.97 19.87 -3.55
N HIS A 150 25.36 18.70 -3.31
CA HIS A 150 26.09 17.45 -3.19
C HIS A 150 26.80 17.01 -4.47
N ILE A 151 28.09 16.71 -4.33
CA ILE A 151 28.94 16.10 -5.35
C ILE A 151 29.44 14.77 -4.80
N CYS A 152 29.00 13.67 -5.42
CA CYS A 152 29.36 12.31 -4.98
C CYS A 152 30.88 12.12 -4.87
N GLY A 153 31.35 11.79 -3.66
CA GLY A 153 32.76 11.51 -3.39
C GLY A 153 33.62 12.75 -3.07
N SER A 154 33.07 13.96 -3.21
CA SER A 154 33.81 15.21 -2.99
C SER A 154 33.22 16.05 -1.86
N SER A 155 31.94 15.86 -1.54
CA SER A 155 31.25 16.64 -0.53
C SER A 155 30.50 15.79 0.50
N GLU A 156 30.25 16.38 1.66
CA GLU A 156 29.44 15.81 2.74
C GLU A 156 28.63 16.89 3.45
N PHE A 157 27.44 16.52 3.92
CA PHE A 157 26.58 17.41 4.67
C PHE A 157 27.12 17.67 6.08
N CYS A 158 27.45 18.91 6.38
CA CYS A 158 27.88 19.34 7.70
C CYS A 158 26.67 19.77 8.52
N THR A 159 26.31 19.01 9.55
CA THR A 159 25.16 19.31 10.43
C THR A 159 25.37 20.55 11.30
N VAL A 160 26.63 20.93 11.57
CA VAL A 160 26.95 22.16 12.30
C VAL A 160 26.70 23.39 11.43
N CYS A 161 27.06 23.30 10.15
CA CYS A 161 26.89 24.40 9.19
C CYS A 161 25.55 24.35 8.44
N ASN A 162 24.77 23.27 8.58
CA ASN A 162 23.53 23.00 7.86
C ASN A 162 23.66 23.16 6.33
N LYS A 163 24.79 22.72 5.77
CA LYS A 163 25.06 22.80 4.33
C LYS A 163 26.04 21.72 3.89
N GLU A 164 26.07 21.47 2.59
CA GLU A 164 27.06 20.62 1.96
C GLU A 164 28.44 21.30 1.96
N CYS A 165 29.48 20.55 2.33
CA CYS A 165 30.84 21.01 2.52
C CYS A 165 31.86 20.05 1.88
N SER A 166 33.08 20.53 1.64
CA SER A 166 34.16 19.69 1.09
C SER A 166 34.63 18.66 2.11
N VAL A 167 34.72 17.38 1.72
CA VAL A 167 35.14 16.30 2.63
C VAL A 167 36.56 16.51 3.16
N SER A 168 37.48 17.01 2.34
CA SER A 168 38.90 17.11 2.67
C SER A 168 39.32 18.46 3.25
N GLU A 169 38.57 19.52 2.96
CA GLU A 169 38.99 20.89 3.27
C GLU A 169 38.16 21.54 4.38
N HIS A 170 36.97 21.02 4.68
CA HIS A 170 36.05 21.65 5.61
C HIS A 170 36.51 21.62 7.06
N LYS A 171 36.50 22.79 7.69
CA LYS A 171 36.65 22.96 9.13
C LYS A 171 35.61 23.95 9.63
N CYS A 172 34.67 23.47 10.44
CA CYS A 172 33.60 24.29 11.00
C CYS A 172 34.14 25.56 11.67
N GLY A 173 33.55 26.71 11.33
CA GLY A 173 33.96 28.01 11.88
C GLY A 173 35.31 28.52 11.40
N SER A 174 35.99 27.82 10.49
CA SER A 174 37.31 28.21 9.97
C SER A 174 37.32 28.35 8.44
N THR A 175 36.54 27.54 7.72
CA THR A 175 36.47 27.55 6.25
C THR A 175 35.05 27.76 5.72
N ALA A 176 34.93 28.28 4.50
CA ALA A 176 33.70 28.42 3.75
C ALA A 176 33.95 28.22 2.24
N PHE A 177 32.97 27.68 1.51
CA PHE A 177 33.05 27.53 0.06
C PHE A 177 33.08 28.90 -0.64
N CYS A 178 34.10 29.11 -1.49
CA CYS A 178 34.24 30.29 -2.31
C CYS A 178 33.83 29.96 -3.75
N SER A 179 32.75 30.55 -4.25
CA SER A 179 32.25 30.29 -5.61
C SER A 179 33.21 30.73 -6.72
N LYS A 180 34.09 31.71 -6.48
CA LYS A 180 35.08 32.13 -7.46
C LYS A 180 36.30 31.21 -7.53
N CYS A 181 36.68 30.61 -6.40
CA CYS A 181 37.77 29.65 -6.34
C CYS A 181 37.29 28.20 -6.55
N GLU A 182 35.98 27.99 -6.54
CA GLU A 182 35.30 26.68 -6.65
C GLU A 182 35.79 25.66 -5.62
N LYS A 183 36.19 26.12 -4.42
CA LYS A 183 36.69 25.27 -3.32
C LYS A 183 36.50 25.92 -1.96
N GLU A 184 36.75 25.15 -0.89
CA GLU A 184 36.71 25.70 0.45
C GLU A 184 37.96 26.54 0.75
N MET A 185 37.73 27.72 1.33
CA MET A 185 38.75 28.70 1.66
C MET A 185 38.60 29.14 3.11
N PRO A 186 39.66 29.63 3.78
CA PRO A 186 39.54 30.27 5.08
C PRO A 186 38.48 31.38 5.05
N ILE A 187 37.73 31.57 6.13
CA ILE A 187 36.67 32.60 6.18
C ILE A 187 37.22 34.01 5.91
N GLU A 188 38.48 34.27 6.24
CA GLU A 188 39.14 35.56 5.99
C GLU A 188 39.67 35.73 4.56
N HIS A 189 39.45 34.75 3.67
CA HIS A 189 39.90 34.80 2.29
C HIS A 189 39.27 35.96 1.52
N LYS A 190 40.12 36.74 0.83
CA LYS A 190 39.73 37.88 -0.01
C LYS A 190 40.25 37.68 -1.44
N HIS A 191 39.52 38.25 -2.41
CA HIS A 191 39.94 38.35 -3.80
C HIS A 191 40.58 39.70 -4.09
#